data_AF-A0A2S6PWT4-F1
#
_entry.id   AF-A0A2S6PWT4-F1
#
_cell.length_a   1.000
_cell.length_b   1.000
_cell.length_c   1.000
_cell.angle_alpha   90.00
_cell.angle_beta   90.00
_cell.angle_gamma   90.00
#
_symmetry.space_group_name_H-M   'P 1'
#
loop_
_entity.id
_entity.type
_entity.pdbx_description
1 polymer ?
#
loop_
_entity_poly.entity_id
_entity_poly.type
_entity_poly.pdbx_seq_one_letter_code
_entity_poly.pdbx_strand_id
1 'polypeptide(L)'
;MQVPHLRTTEPDLPAGRRPRSGRVFRRPAVLTALGLLLALVVASAPDGRSPLTAGSAGGPDTGHPRWKRAFLASVDHPDAPPPRANDWNCEPAARHPRPVVLVHGTYENASSNWNALSPRLRAEGYCVFAGNFGAPRGDVVKGRAAIPDSAEEVARFVDRVLDRTGARQVDLVGHSQGGGILPRYYLKFAGGADQDEPARNKVHHLIGISPANHGSTVSGLATLAQRLHILAPVAEFGGQALADQTIGSAVNRRLDAGGDTVRGVRYTTLVTRWDRIVTPYERQYLRPGPSAGQVANITVQDVCPQDRTGHMGSPYDPVVLRLVSNALDPATARRPDCGPTEAAPGRDPS
;
A
#
# COMPACT_ATOMS: atom_id res chain seq x y z
N MET A 1 -67.77 -24.24 -4.20
CA MET A 1 -67.12 -25.19 -3.24
C MET A 1 -66.17 -24.36 -2.39
N GLN A 2 -66.65 -23.71 -1.32
CA GLN A 2 -66.76 -24.17 0.09
C GLN A 2 -65.43 -24.14 0.87
N VAL A 3 -65.42 -23.26 1.89
CA VAL A 3 -64.46 -22.98 2.98
C VAL A 3 -64.36 -24.17 3.98
N PRO A 4 -63.39 -24.27 4.94
CA PRO A 4 -63.30 -23.43 6.17
C PRO A 4 -61.84 -23.07 6.62
N HIS A 5 -61.52 -21.88 7.17
CA HIS A 5 -61.64 -21.34 8.56
C HIS A 5 -60.84 -22.05 9.69
N LEU A 6 -60.02 -21.27 10.43
CA LEU A 6 -59.86 -21.18 11.91
C LEU A 6 -58.69 -20.22 12.24
N ARG A 7 -58.93 -18.98 12.69
CA ARG A 7 -59.13 -18.43 14.06
C ARG A 7 -57.86 -18.09 14.86
N THR A 8 -57.82 -16.81 15.20
CA THR A 8 -56.98 -15.96 16.07
C THR A 8 -57.00 -16.33 17.56
N THR A 9 -55.96 -15.94 18.34
CA THR A 9 -55.96 -14.84 19.36
C THR A 9 -54.69 -14.82 20.23
N GLU A 10 -54.10 -13.63 20.38
CA GLU A 10 -53.17 -13.20 21.45
C GLU A 10 -53.88 -13.08 22.82
N PRO A 11 -53.11 -12.94 23.91
CA PRO A 11 -53.54 -12.08 25.01
C PRO A 11 -52.48 -11.06 25.48
N ASP A 12 -52.92 -9.80 25.47
CA ASP A 12 -52.80 -8.69 26.42
C ASP A 12 -51.60 -8.52 27.39
N LEU A 13 -51.06 -7.30 27.32
CA LEU A 13 -50.23 -6.60 28.32
C LEU A 13 -51.07 -6.11 29.52
N PRO A 14 -50.46 -5.98 30.71
CA PRO A 14 -50.91 -5.02 31.72
C PRO A 14 -49.94 -3.85 31.91
N ALA A 15 -50.54 -2.70 32.21
CA ALA A 15 -49.91 -1.39 32.37
C ALA A 15 -49.26 -1.16 33.74
N GLY A 16 -48.15 -0.38 33.72
CA GLY A 16 -47.93 0.77 34.61
C GLY A 16 -47.46 0.56 36.06
N ARG A 17 -46.19 0.94 36.34
CA ARG A 17 -45.78 1.77 37.52
C ARG A 17 -44.32 2.24 37.39
N ARG A 18 -44.08 3.56 37.46
CA ARG A 18 -42.77 4.20 37.73
C ARG A 18 -42.54 4.32 39.26
N PRO A 19 -41.42 4.88 39.75
CA PRO A 19 -40.09 4.29 39.82
C PRO A 19 -39.64 4.13 41.30
N ARG A 20 -38.68 3.25 41.59
CA ARG A 20 -37.97 3.25 42.88
C ARG A 20 -36.47 3.46 42.69
N SER A 21 -36.01 4.49 43.38
CA SER A 21 -34.65 4.94 43.57
C SER A 21 -33.72 3.89 44.17
N GLY A 22 -32.45 3.95 43.76
CA GLY A 22 -31.32 3.63 44.62
C GLY A 22 -30.69 2.26 44.41
N ARG A 23 -29.55 2.25 43.71
CA ARG A 23 -28.23 1.96 44.29
C ARG A 23 -27.17 2.08 43.21
N VAL A 24 -26.31 3.08 43.37
CA VAL A 24 -25.08 3.27 42.61
C VAL A 24 -24.15 2.10 42.92
N PHE A 25 -23.95 1.20 41.95
CA PHE A 25 -22.86 0.22 42.02
C PHE A 25 -21.55 0.95 41.70
N ARG A 26 -20.82 1.30 42.76
CA ARG A 26 -19.41 1.74 42.67
C ARG A 26 -18.59 0.56 42.13
N ARG A 27 -18.03 0.70 40.93
CA ARG A 27 -16.95 -0.16 40.44
C ARG A 27 -15.71 0.09 41.30
N PRO A 28 -15.02 -0.94 41.82
CA PRO A 28 -13.74 -0.72 42.50
C PRO A 28 -12.71 -0.28 41.46
N ALA A 29 -12.03 0.83 41.77
CA ALA A 29 -10.87 1.30 41.04
C ALA A 29 -9.74 0.28 41.17
N VAL A 30 -9.34 -0.31 40.04
CA VAL A 30 -8.09 -1.06 39.95
C VAL A 30 -6.97 -0.03 39.89
N LEU A 31 -6.33 0.20 41.03
CA LEU A 31 -5.06 0.94 41.13
C LEU A 31 -3.95 0.07 40.53
N THR A 32 -3.61 0.29 39.26
CA THR A 32 -2.35 -0.20 38.69
C THR A 32 -1.20 0.64 39.24
N ALA A 33 -0.52 0.10 40.25
CA ALA A 33 0.75 0.63 40.74
C ALA A 33 1.81 0.48 39.64
N LEU A 34 2.15 1.59 38.97
CA LEU A 34 3.31 1.66 38.08
C LEU A 34 4.56 1.88 38.95
N GLY A 35 5.17 0.78 39.40
CA GLY A 35 6.45 0.81 40.09
C GLY A 35 7.58 1.14 39.10
N LEU A 36 8.15 2.33 39.23
CA LEU A 36 9.44 2.70 38.65
C LEU A 36 10.53 1.76 39.22
N LEU A 37 11.19 0.99 38.36
CA LEU A 37 12.46 0.34 38.67
C LEU A 37 13.53 0.91 37.74
N LEU A 38 14.20 1.95 38.24
CA LEU A 38 15.41 2.52 37.68
C LEU A 38 16.59 1.69 38.25
N ALA A 39 17.11 0.74 37.49
CA ALA A 39 18.35 0.05 37.87
C ALA A 39 19.55 0.79 37.27
N LEU A 40 20.33 1.44 38.15
CA LEU A 40 21.67 1.90 37.84
C LEU A 40 22.58 0.70 37.56
N VAL A 41 23.25 0.70 36.41
CA VAL A 41 24.48 -0.08 36.20
C VAL A 41 25.58 0.92 35.88
N VAL A 42 26.49 1.12 36.85
CA VAL A 42 27.75 1.82 36.64
C VAL A 42 28.79 0.80 36.17
N ALA A 43 29.56 1.23 35.18
CA ALA A 43 30.46 0.43 34.36
C ALA A 43 31.66 -0.15 35.11
N SER A 44 32.13 -1.31 34.64
CA SER A 44 33.55 -1.69 34.69
C SER A 44 33.94 -2.27 33.33
N ALA A 45 34.85 -1.60 32.61
CA ALA A 45 35.65 -2.18 31.53
C ALA A 45 37.11 -2.17 32.02
N PRO A 46 37.95 -3.14 31.65
CA PRO A 46 38.44 -3.19 30.27
C PRO A 46 38.58 -4.60 29.70
N ASP A 47 38.24 -4.78 28.43
CA ASP A 47 39.02 -5.64 27.54
C ASP A 47 38.75 -5.25 26.07
N GLY A 48 39.85 -5.00 25.37
CA GLY A 48 39.90 -4.31 24.08
C GLY A 48 39.47 -5.17 22.91
N ARG A 49 38.16 -5.40 22.78
CA ARG A 49 37.53 -5.73 21.50
C ARG A 49 36.39 -4.76 21.30
N SER A 50 36.64 -3.73 20.49
CA SER A 50 35.61 -2.84 19.99
C SER A 50 34.43 -3.69 19.51
N PRO A 51 33.22 -3.58 20.12
CA PRO A 51 32.05 -4.08 19.43
C PRO A 51 32.00 -3.29 18.13
N LEU A 52 31.98 -4.02 17.01
CA LEU A 52 31.60 -3.44 15.73
C LEU A 52 30.26 -2.75 15.99
N THR A 53 30.30 -1.44 16.12
CA THR A 53 29.14 -0.60 15.97
C THR A 53 28.67 -0.93 14.56
N ALA A 54 27.63 -1.75 14.46
CA ALA A 54 26.81 -1.82 13.27
C ALA A 54 26.26 -0.40 13.10
N GLY A 55 27.05 0.44 12.44
CA GLY A 55 26.70 1.81 12.17
C GLY A 55 25.33 1.78 11.51
N SER A 56 24.46 2.69 11.94
CA SER A 56 23.23 3.03 11.22
C SER A 56 23.61 3.64 9.87
N ALA A 57 24.17 2.83 8.97
CA ALA A 57 24.79 3.26 7.73
C ALA A 57 23.77 3.65 6.67
N GLY A 58 22.54 4.00 7.04
CA GLY A 58 21.56 4.56 6.10
C GLY A 58 21.45 6.06 6.34
N GLY A 59 21.96 6.82 5.37
CA GLY A 59 21.68 8.24 5.24
C GLY A 59 20.18 8.53 5.11
N PRO A 60 19.78 9.81 5.10
CA PRO A 60 18.39 10.19 4.96
C PRO A 60 17.82 9.68 3.63
N ASP A 61 16.58 9.17 3.68
CA ASP A 61 15.80 8.81 2.50
C ASP A 61 15.64 10.07 1.61
N THR A 62 16.31 10.07 0.46
CA THR A 62 16.43 11.23 -0.45
C THR A 62 15.09 11.62 -1.08
N GLY A 63 14.15 10.68 -1.22
CA GLY A 63 12.82 10.95 -1.75
C GLY A 63 11.83 11.45 -0.69
N HIS A 64 12.11 11.23 0.59
CA HIS A 64 11.19 11.51 1.70
C HIS A 64 10.67 12.96 1.79
N PRO A 65 11.45 14.02 1.53
CA PRO A 65 10.93 15.39 1.60
C PRO A 65 9.80 15.66 0.61
N ARG A 66 9.90 15.10 -0.61
CA ARG A 66 8.87 15.24 -1.65
C ARG A 66 7.59 14.50 -1.27
N TRP A 67 7.75 13.27 -0.79
CA TRP A 67 6.65 12.48 -0.24
C TRP A 67 5.93 13.21 0.89
N LYS A 68 6.67 13.75 1.87
CA LYS A 68 6.10 14.48 3.01
C LYS A 68 5.29 15.70 2.57
N ARG A 69 5.81 16.47 1.60
CA ARG A 69 5.09 17.62 1.02
C ARG A 69 3.77 17.20 0.38
N ALA A 70 3.78 16.13 -0.41
CA ALA A 70 2.57 15.62 -1.05
C ALA A 70 1.56 15.06 -0.04
N PHE A 71 2.03 14.39 1.02
CA PHE A 71 1.17 13.93 2.11
C PHE A 71 0.44 15.10 2.78
N LEU A 72 1.17 16.13 3.21
CA LEU A 72 0.57 17.31 3.84
C LEU A 72 -0.43 18.02 2.91
N ALA A 73 -0.12 18.14 1.62
CA ALA A 73 -1.04 18.73 0.64
C ALA A 73 -2.31 17.91 0.42
N SER A 74 -2.28 16.61 0.70
CA SER A 74 -3.45 15.74 0.55
C SER A 74 -4.44 15.82 1.72
N VAL A 75 -4.03 16.39 2.87
CA VAL A 75 -4.86 16.45 4.09
C VAL A 75 -6.15 17.23 3.87
N ASP A 76 -6.09 18.34 3.16
CA ASP A 76 -7.27 19.20 2.90
C ASP A 76 -8.23 18.57 1.89
N HIS A 77 -7.71 17.72 1.01
CA HIS A 77 -8.45 17.09 -0.09
C HIS A 77 -8.11 15.60 -0.24
N PRO A 78 -8.47 14.76 0.76
CA PRO A 78 -7.98 13.40 0.87
C PRO A 78 -8.54 12.43 -0.19
N ASP A 79 -9.64 12.83 -0.85
CA ASP A 79 -10.24 12.08 -1.95
C ASP A 79 -9.93 12.67 -3.33
N ALA A 80 -9.15 13.76 -3.41
CA ALA A 80 -8.75 14.30 -4.70
C ALA A 80 -7.82 13.33 -5.43
N PRO A 81 -7.98 13.15 -6.74
CA PRO A 81 -7.00 12.40 -7.51
C PRO A 81 -5.65 13.14 -7.55
N PRO A 82 -4.53 12.42 -7.73
CA PRO A 82 -3.25 13.07 -8.01
C PRO A 82 -3.33 13.83 -9.34
N PRO A 83 -2.47 14.82 -9.57
CA PRO A 83 -2.45 15.59 -10.81
C PRO A 83 -2.46 14.69 -12.04
N ARG A 84 -3.33 15.01 -13.01
CA ARG A 84 -3.46 14.31 -14.30
C ARG A 84 -3.95 12.84 -14.24
N ALA A 85 -4.37 12.32 -13.08
CA ALA A 85 -5.09 11.05 -13.01
C ALA A 85 -6.60 11.24 -13.16
N ASN A 86 -7.29 10.13 -13.42
CA ASN A 86 -8.75 10.03 -13.39
C ASN A 86 -9.47 10.94 -14.40
N ASP A 87 -8.82 11.22 -15.53
CA ASP A 87 -9.55 11.64 -16.73
C ASP A 87 -10.32 10.43 -17.28
N TRP A 88 -11.57 10.32 -16.86
CA TRP A 88 -12.47 9.25 -17.28
C TRP A 88 -12.88 9.34 -18.75
N ASN A 89 -12.52 10.39 -19.49
CA ASN A 89 -12.72 10.45 -20.94
C ASN A 89 -11.49 9.99 -21.73
N CYS A 90 -10.43 9.55 -21.04
CA CYS A 90 -9.21 9.08 -21.71
C CYS A 90 -9.43 7.79 -22.49
N GLU A 91 -9.03 7.79 -23.75
CA GLU A 91 -9.00 6.61 -24.62
C GLU A 91 -7.56 6.11 -24.77
N PRO A 92 -7.26 4.85 -24.41
CA PRO A 92 -5.92 4.28 -24.55
C PRO A 92 -5.45 4.29 -26.02
N ALA A 93 -4.31 4.92 -26.29
CA ALA A 93 -3.74 4.96 -27.62
C ALA A 93 -3.19 3.59 -28.05
N ALA A 94 -3.10 3.33 -29.37
CA ALA A 94 -2.56 2.06 -29.89
C ALA A 94 -1.14 1.74 -29.38
N ARG A 95 -0.31 2.77 -29.14
CA ARG A 95 1.03 2.62 -28.55
C ARG A 95 0.98 2.15 -27.09
N HIS A 96 -0.01 2.61 -26.34
CA HIS A 96 -0.22 2.32 -24.91
C HIS A 96 -1.66 1.82 -24.69
N PRO A 97 -2.00 0.61 -25.16
CA PRO A 97 -3.39 0.15 -25.26
C PRO A 97 -4.01 -0.23 -23.92
N ARG A 98 -3.22 -0.21 -22.83
CA ARG A 98 -3.66 -0.56 -21.49
C ARG A 98 -3.60 0.68 -20.59
N PRO A 99 -4.69 1.04 -19.90
CA PRO A 99 -4.63 2.05 -18.87
C PRO A 99 -3.80 1.55 -17.68
N VAL A 100 -3.13 2.48 -17.01
CA VAL A 100 -2.37 2.25 -15.79
C VAL A 100 -3.25 2.57 -14.58
N VAL A 101 -3.33 1.63 -13.64
CA VAL A 101 -4.03 1.82 -12.36
C VAL A 101 -3.00 1.90 -11.22
N LEU A 102 -3.06 2.99 -10.47
CA LEU A 102 -2.17 3.29 -9.36
C LEU A 102 -2.80 2.89 -8.01
N VAL A 103 -2.08 2.09 -7.21
CA VAL A 103 -2.58 1.51 -5.94
C VAL A 103 -1.68 1.91 -4.77
N HIS A 104 -2.17 2.80 -3.90
CA HIS A 104 -1.36 3.41 -2.85
C HIS A 104 -0.95 2.46 -1.72
N GLY A 105 0.03 2.87 -0.91
CA GLY A 105 0.51 2.13 0.25
C GLY A 105 -0.36 2.27 1.50
N THR A 106 0.05 1.58 2.57
CA THR A 106 -0.57 1.68 3.90
C THR A 106 -0.48 3.12 4.39
N TYR A 107 -1.60 3.65 4.92
CA TYR A 107 -1.70 4.98 5.51
C TYR A 107 -1.50 6.15 4.55
N GLU A 108 -1.48 5.89 3.25
CA GLU A 108 -1.43 6.89 2.20
C GLU A 108 -2.80 7.02 1.53
N ASN A 109 -2.92 7.99 0.63
CA ASN A 109 -4.04 8.09 -0.32
C ASN A 109 -3.49 8.30 -1.74
N ALA A 110 -4.38 8.26 -2.73
CA ALA A 110 -4.04 8.39 -4.14
C ALA A 110 -3.27 9.68 -4.44
N SER A 111 -3.66 10.80 -3.83
CA SER A 111 -3.02 12.10 -4.03
C SER A 111 -1.60 12.12 -3.47
N SER A 112 -1.45 11.71 -2.20
CA SER A 112 -0.16 11.74 -1.50
C SER A 112 0.86 10.76 -2.06
N ASN A 113 0.43 9.65 -2.64
CA ASN A 113 1.37 8.63 -3.12
C ASN A 113 1.83 8.91 -4.56
N TRP A 114 0.98 9.49 -5.40
CA TRP A 114 1.15 9.49 -6.85
C TRP A 114 1.35 10.86 -7.48
N ASN A 115 1.64 11.88 -6.68
CA ASN A 115 1.81 13.25 -7.15
C ASN A 115 2.96 13.39 -8.18
N ALA A 116 4.00 12.56 -8.09
CA ALA A 116 5.11 12.55 -9.03
C ALA A 116 4.89 11.61 -10.24
N LEU A 117 4.43 10.38 -10.01
CA LEU A 117 4.30 9.37 -11.07
C LEU A 117 3.14 9.65 -12.03
N SER A 118 1.99 10.07 -11.52
CA SER A 118 0.79 10.31 -12.34
C SER A 118 1.01 11.31 -13.49
N PRO A 119 1.49 12.55 -13.24
CA PRO A 119 1.73 13.51 -14.32
C PRO A 119 2.82 13.05 -15.29
N ARG A 120 3.83 12.31 -14.81
CA ARG A 120 4.87 11.73 -15.66
C ARG A 120 4.30 10.73 -16.65
N LEU A 121 3.53 9.74 -16.17
CA LEU A 121 2.92 8.73 -17.04
C LEU A 121 1.93 9.37 -18.02
N ARG A 122 1.23 10.44 -17.63
CA ARG A 122 0.43 11.21 -18.59
C ARG A 122 1.24 11.89 -19.67
N ALA A 123 2.36 12.51 -19.33
CA ALA A 123 3.26 13.09 -20.33
C ALA A 123 3.84 12.03 -21.27
N GLU A 124 3.96 10.78 -20.81
CA GLU A 124 4.41 9.63 -21.61
C GLU A 124 3.30 8.99 -22.49
N GLY A 125 2.05 9.46 -22.34
CA GLY A 125 0.91 9.10 -23.19
C GLY A 125 -0.01 7.99 -22.64
N TYR A 126 0.13 7.60 -21.38
CA TYR A 126 -0.73 6.57 -20.77
C TYR A 126 -2.06 7.14 -20.32
N CYS A 127 -3.16 6.36 -20.39
CA CYS A 127 -4.33 6.57 -19.54
C CYS A 127 -4.02 6.17 -18.09
N VAL A 128 -4.15 7.07 -17.12
CA VAL A 128 -3.76 6.86 -15.72
C VAL A 128 -4.95 7.10 -14.81
N PHE A 129 -5.21 6.12 -13.94
CA PHE A 129 -6.25 6.12 -12.94
C PHE A 129 -5.67 5.79 -11.57
N ALA A 130 -6.14 6.45 -10.52
CA ALA A 130 -5.69 6.23 -9.15
C ALA A 130 -6.89 6.19 -8.21
N GLY A 131 -7.02 5.10 -7.47
CA GLY A 131 -8.11 4.87 -6.52
C GLY A 131 -7.65 5.00 -5.08
N ASN A 132 -8.62 5.27 -4.19
CA ASN A 132 -8.46 5.24 -2.75
C ASN A 132 -9.09 3.96 -2.21
N PHE A 133 -8.34 3.21 -1.40
CA PHE A 133 -8.72 1.87 -0.95
C PHE A 133 -8.51 1.71 0.56
N GLY A 134 -9.27 0.80 1.17
CA GLY A 134 -9.10 0.35 2.54
C GLY A 134 -9.41 1.41 3.60
N ALA A 135 -10.30 2.35 3.31
CA ALA A 135 -10.88 3.29 4.27
C ALA A 135 -12.13 3.99 3.69
N PRO A 136 -13.03 4.50 4.53
CA PRO A 136 -14.12 5.37 4.10
C PRO A 136 -13.67 6.59 3.28
N ARG A 137 -14.62 7.12 2.49
CA ARG A 137 -14.48 8.43 1.82
C ARG A 137 -14.36 9.53 2.89
N GLY A 138 -13.49 10.51 2.65
CA GLY A 138 -13.20 11.60 3.57
C GLY A 138 -12.00 11.35 4.49
N ASP A 139 -11.64 10.09 4.75
CA ASP A 139 -10.49 9.77 5.59
C ASP A 139 -9.17 10.18 4.91
N VAL A 140 -8.31 10.90 5.64
CA VAL A 140 -6.98 11.29 5.16
C VAL A 140 -6.07 10.07 5.01
N VAL A 141 -6.14 9.18 6.01
CA VAL A 141 -5.30 8.00 6.14
C VAL A 141 -6.07 6.77 5.65
N LYS A 142 -5.60 6.14 4.58
CA LYS A 142 -6.27 5.00 3.93
C LYS A 142 -5.40 3.73 3.94
N GLY A 143 -5.84 2.65 3.30
CA GLY A 143 -5.11 1.37 3.29
C GLY A 143 -5.06 0.67 4.66
N ARG A 144 -6.13 0.83 5.46
CA ARG A 144 -6.22 0.38 6.86
C ARG A 144 -7.08 -0.87 7.03
N ALA A 145 -8.08 -1.04 6.16
CA ALA A 145 -9.00 -2.18 6.19
C ALA A 145 -8.27 -3.51 5.93
N ALA A 146 -8.98 -4.62 6.10
CA ALA A 146 -8.41 -5.93 5.79
C ALA A 146 -8.00 -6.01 4.31
N ILE A 147 -6.93 -6.74 4.02
CA ILE A 147 -6.44 -6.90 2.64
C ILE A 147 -7.48 -7.54 1.72
N PRO A 148 -8.25 -8.59 2.13
CA PRO A 148 -9.32 -9.14 1.30
C PRO A 148 -10.37 -8.11 0.90
N ASP A 149 -10.86 -7.32 1.86
CA ASP A 149 -11.89 -6.29 1.61
C ASP A 149 -11.36 -5.20 0.65
N SER A 150 -10.13 -4.75 0.89
CA SER A 150 -9.46 -3.76 0.03
C SER A 150 -9.23 -4.32 -1.39
N ALA A 151 -8.99 -5.63 -1.53
CA ALA A 151 -8.81 -6.26 -2.84
C ALA A 151 -10.11 -6.26 -3.67
N GLU A 152 -11.28 -6.37 -3.02
CA GLU A 152 -12.56 -6.21 -3.71
C GLU A 152 -12.81 -4.77 -4.16
N GLU A 153 -12.36 -3.79 -3.38
CA GLU A 153 -12.41 -2.37 -3.79
C GLU A 153 -11.53 -2.12 -5.02
N VAL A 154 -10.33 -2.71 -5.05
CA VAL A 154 -9.45 -2.69 -6.23
C VAL A 154 -10.13 -3.36 -7.42
N ALA A 155 -10.77 -4.51 -7.23
CA ALA A 155 -11.50 -5.20 -8.29
C ALA A 155 -12.58 -4.31 -8.91
N ARG A 156 -13.44 -3.70 -8.08
CA ARG A 156 -14.47 -2.76 -8.55
C ARG A 156 -13.89 -1.54 -9.26
N PHE A 157 -12.74 -1.04 -8.81
CA PHE A 157 -12.08 0.09 -9.46
C PHE A 157 -11.51 -0.29 -10.82
N VAL A 158 -10.84 -1.44 -10.93
CA VAL A 158 -10.31 -1.96 -12.19
C VAL A 158 -11.42 -2.23 -13.19
N ASP A 159 -12.54 -2.82 -12.75
CA ASP A 159 -13.71 -3.06 -13.61
C ASP A 159 -14.25 -1.76 -14.20
N ARG A 160 -14.43 -0.72 -13.39
CA ARG A 160 -14.83 0.59 -13.90
C ARG A 160 -13.84 1.19 -14.90
N VAL A 161 -12.54 0.98 -14.69
CA VAL A 161 -11.51 1.46 -15.63
C VAL A 161 -11.61 0.72 -16.96
N LEU A 162 -11.73 -0.61 -16.94
CA LEU A 162 -11.89 -1.42 -18.15
C LEU A 162 -13.17 -1.06 -18.90
N ASP A 163 -14.29 -0.96 -18.19
CA ASP A 163 -15.59 -0.58 -18.76
C ASP A 163 -15.53 0.79 -19.42
N ARG A 164 -14.87 1.77 -18.77
CA ARG A 164 -14.83 3.14 -19.29
C ARG A 164 -13.90 3.29 -20.49
N THR A 165 -12.78 2.57 -20.50
CA THR A 165 -11.74 2.70 -21.52
C THR A 165 -11.90 1.73 -22.68
N GLY A 166 -12.71 0.67 -22.53
CA GLY A 166 -12.83 -0.43 -23.49
C GLY A 166 -11.58 -1.32 -23.56
N ALA A 167 -10.56 -1.09 -22.72
CA ALA A 167 -9.39 -1.94 -22.66
C ALA A 167 -9.75 -3.31 -22.08
N ARG A 168 -9.04 -4.36 -22.52
CA ARG A 168 -9.23 -5.72 -21.97
C ARG A 168 -8.44 -5.97 -20.68
N GLN A 169 -7.33 -5.26 -20.49
CA GLN A 169 -6.45 -5.40 -19.34
C GLN A 169 -5.90 -4.05 -18.91
N VAL A 170 -5.51 -3.96 -17.65
CA VAL A 170 -4.76 -2.82 -17.09
C VAL A 170 -3.32 -3.23 -16.78
N ASP A 171 -2.43 -2.25 -16.69
CA ASP A 171 -1.15 -2.39 -16.00
C ASP A 171 -1.29 -1.78 -14.59
N LEU A 172 -0.96 -2.54 -13.54
CA LEU A 172 -0.99 -2.08 -12.15
C LEU A 172 0.38 -1.54 -11.75
N VAL A 173 0.42 -0.34 -11.17
CA VAL A 173 1.59 0.17 -10.45
C VAL A 173 1.19 0.43 -9.01
N GLY A 174 1.92 -0.14 -8.07
CA GLY A 174 1.58 0.02 -6.66
C GLY A 174 2.78 0.24 -5.77
N HIS A 175 2.56 0.86 -4.62
CA HIS A 175 3.59 1.14 -3.63
C HIS A 175 3.32 0.36 -2.34
N SER A 176 4.37 -0.18 -1.70
CA SER A 176 4.25 -0.79 -0.36
C SER A 176 3.19 -1.91 -0.34
N GLN A 177 2.16 -1.79 0.52
CA GLN A 177 0.97 -2.65 0.52
C GLN A 177 0.34 -2.79 -0.87
N GLY A 178 0.10 -1.65 -1.53
CA GLY A 178 -0.53 -1.56 -2.84
C GLY A 178 0.32 -2.05 -4.00
N GLY A 179 1.62 -2.24 -3.80
CA GLY A 179 2.54 -2.85 -4.77
C GLY A 179 2.78 -4.34 -4.56
N GLY A 180 2.35 -4.88 -3.41
CA GLY A 180 2.66 -6.25 -3.01
C GLY A 180 1.44 -7.07 -2.63
N ILE A 181 1.23 -7.22 -1.32
CA ILE A 181 0.21 -8.12 -0.76
C ILE A 181 -1.20 -7.85 -1.32
N LEU A 182 -1.59 -6.58 -1.49
CA LEU A 182 -2.93 -6.19 -1.94
C LEU A 182 -3.21 -6.59 -3.40
N PRO A 183 -2.45 -6.13 -4.41
CA PRO A 183 -2.68 -6.53 -5.79
C PRO A 183 -2.45 -8.03 -6.01
N ARG A 184 -1.52 -8.67 -5.28
CA ARG A 184 -1.37 -10.14 -5.35
C ARG A 184 -2.63 -10.85 -4.87
N TYR A 185 -3.26 -10.36 -3.80
CA TYR A 185 -4.53 -10.92 -3.32
C TYR A 185 -5.65 -10.75 -4.34
N TYR A 186 -5.74 -9.55 -4.95
CA TYR A 186 -6.69 -9.28 -6.04
C TYR A 186 -6.54 -10.26 -7.22
N LEU A 187 -5.30 -10.44 -7.69
CA LEU A 187 -4.99 -11.36 -8.79
C LEU A 187 -5.40 -12.81 -8.47
N LYS A 188 -5.17 -13.27 -7.25
CA LYS A 188 -5.38 -14.68 -6.88
C LYS A 188 -6.81 -14.99 -6.44
N PHE A 189 -7.48 -14.04 -5.80
CA PHE A 189 -8.69 -14.34 -5.01
C PHE A 189 -9.84 -13.36 -5.19
N ALA A 190 -9.64 -12.22 -5.87
CA ALA A 190 -10.71 -11.23 -6.09
C ALA A 190 -10.91 -10.86 -7.57
N GLY A 191 -10.60 -11.79 -8.47
CA GLY A 191 -11.00 -11.70 -9.88
C GLY A 191 -10.08 -10.88 -10.79
N GLY A 192 -8.85 -10.59 -10.36
CA GLY A 192 -7.86 -9.92 -11.22
C GLY A 192 -7.23 -10.81 -12.28
N ALA A 193 -7.20 -12.12 -12.03
CA ALA A 193 -6.76 -13.12 -12.98
C ALA A 193 -7.66 -14.36 -12.92
N ASP A 194 -7.71 -15.10 -14.02
CA ASP A 194 -8.38 -16.39 -14.14
C ASP A 194 -7.29 -17.46 -14.32
N GLN A 195 -7.15 -18.35 -13.33
CA GLN A 195 -6.08 -19.35 -13.33
C GLN A 195 -6.27 -20.41 -14.40
N ASP A 196 -7.50 -20.63 -14.85
CA ASP A 196 -7.85 -21.62 -15.86
C ASP A 196 -7.82 -20.99 -17.26
N GLU A 197 -8.18 -19.71 -17.37
CA GLU A 197 -8.26 -18.98 -18.64
C GLU A 197 -7.55 -17.59 -18.63
N PRO A 198 -6.20 -17.52 -18.73
CA PRO A 198 -5.44 -16.27 -18.63
C PRO A 198 -5.74 -15.25 -19.70
N ALA A 199 -6.38 -15.66 -20.80
CA ALA A 199 -6.90 -14.74 -21.80
C ALA A 199 -7.95 -13.77 -21.21
N ARG A 200 -8.55 -14.12 -20.07
CA ARG A 200 -9.51 -13.31 -19.30
C ARG A 200 -8.89 -12.54 -18.14
N ASN A 201 -7.58 -12.59 -17.96
CA ASN A 201 -6.90 -11.81 -16.93
C ASN A 201 -7.21 -10.33 -17.13
N LYS A 202 -7.61 -9.62 -16.07
CA LYS A 202 -7.84 -8.18 -16.10
C LYS A 202 -6.56 -7.38 -15.95
N VAL A 203 -5.46 -8.03 -15.56
CA VAL A 203 -4.16 -7.41 -15.34
C VAL A 203 -3.14 -8.04 -16.28
N HIS A 204 -2.38 -7.20 -16.97
CA HIS A 204 -1.28 -7.62 -17.83
C HIS A 204 0.06 -7.60 -17.09
N HIS A 205 0.34 -6.53 -16.34
CA HIS A 205 1.58 -6.34 -15.59
C HIS A 205 1.29 -5.79 -14.20
N LEU A 206 1.91 -6.36 -13.16
CA LEU A 206 2.03 -5.78 -11.84
C LEU A 206 3.45 -5.25 -11.60
N ILE A 207 3.57 -3.93 -11.40
CA ILE A 207 4.81 -3.24 -11.06
C ILE A 207 4.71 -2.76 -9.62
N GLY A 208 5.46 -3.40 -8.72
CA GLY A 208 5.51 -3.06 -7.30
C GLY A 208 6.72 -2.20 -6.96
N ILE A 209 6.49 -1.04 -6.35
CA ILE A 209 7.50 -0.15 -5.79
C ILE A 209 7.59 -0.41 -4.28
N SER A 210 8.77 -0.75 -3.79
CA SER A 210 8.99 -1.19 -2.41
C SER A 210 7.90 -2.19 -1.88
N PRO A 211 7.52 -3.23 -2.65
CA PRO A 211 6.29 -3.96 -2.41
C PRO A 211 6.36 -4.90 -1.20
N ALA A 212 5.34 -4.88 -0.35
CA ALA A 212 5.24 -5.76 0.83
C ALA A 212 4.80 -7.19 0.47
N ASN A 213 5.46 -7.82 -0.51
CA ASN A 213 5.02 -9.08 -1.12
C ASN A 213 4.84 -10.21 -0.10
N HIS A 214 5.83 -10.43 0.77
CA HIS A 214 5.77 -11.49 1.78
C HIS A 214 5.49 -10.94 3.19
N GLY A 215 5.03 -9.70 3.30
CA GLY A 215 4.84 -8.99 4.56
C GLY A 215 6.13 -8.43 5.18
N SER A 216 5.97 -7.77 6.32
CA SER A 216 7.03 -7.11 7.07
C SER A 216 7.01 -7.46 8.56
N THR A 217 8.13 -7.16 9.24
CA THR A 217 8.27 -7.24 10.69
C THR A 217 7.37 -6.24 11.40
N VAL A 218 6.98 -6.60 12.63
CA VAL A 218 6.21 -5.69 13.52
C VAL A 218 6.98 -4.39 13.76
N SER A 219 8.30 -4.45 13.92
CA SER A 219 9.15 -3.26 14.10
C SER A 219 9.19 -2.37 12.85
N GLY A 220 9.20 -2.95 11.64
CA GLY A 220 9.09 -2.19 10.39
C GLY A 220 7.75 -1.47 10.27
N LEU A 221 6.64 -2.16 10.58
CA LEU A 221 5.30 -1.57 10.60
C LEU A 221 5.14 -0.51 11.69
N ALA A 222 5.72 -0.72 12.88
CA ALA A 222 5.75 0.28 13.94
C ALA A 222 6.57 1.51 13.52
N THR A 223 7.68 1.32 12.80
CA THR A 223 8.49 2.43 12.25
C THR A 223 7.68 3.25 11.25
N LEU A 224 6.85 2.61 10.42
CA LEU A 224 5.95 3.28 9.50
C LEU A 224 4.95 4.16 10.27
N ALA A 225 4.24 3.57 11.26
CA ALA A 225 3.28 4.30 12.08
C ALA A 225 3.94 5.50 12.78
N GLN A 226 5.12 5.33 13.39
CA GLN A 226 5.85 6.42 14.05
C GLN A 226 6.20 7.57 13.11
N ARG A 227 6.63 7.29 11.87
CA ARG A 227 6.95 8.34 10.88
C ARG A 227 5.72 9.15 10.49
N LEU A 228 4.56 8.50 10.44
CA LEU A 228 3.30 9.11 10.04
C LEU A 228 2.53 9.76 11.20
N HIS A 229 2.71 9.29 12.44
CA HIS A 229 2.14 9.91 13.65
C HIS A 229 2.56 11.37 13.82
N ILE A 230 3.70 11.77 13.25
CA ILE A 230 4.16 13.18 13.26
C ILE A 230 3.32 14.04 12.30
N LEU A 231 2.63 13.41 11.34
CA LEU A 231 1.92 14.06 10.24
C LEU A 231 0.38 13.97 10.36
N ALA A 232 -0.16 13.08 11.20
CA ALA A 232 -1.60 13.01 11.50
C ALA A 232 -1.85 12.41 12.91
N PRO A 233 -3.08 12.51 13.46
CA PRO A 233 -3.40 11.99 14.79
C PRO A 233 -3.21 10.46 14.91
N VAL A 234 -2.69 10.00 16.05
CA VAL A 234 -2.41 8.57 16.35
C VAL A 234 -3.63 7.65 16.16
N ALA A 235 -4.83 8.15 16.44
CA ALA A 235 -6.07 7.37 16.32
C ALA A 235 -6.33 6.85 14.90
N GLU A 236 -5.77 7.51 13.88
CA GLU A 236 -5.92 7.13 12.47
C GLU A 236 -5.01 5.96 12.06
N PHE A 237 -4.02 5.60 12.86
CA PHE A 237 -2.96 4.65 12.49
C PHE A 237 -3.15 3.24 13.06
N GLY A 238 -4.41 2.83 13.22
CA GLY A 238 -4.80 1.44 13.44
C GLY A 238 -5.34 0.79 12.16
N GLY A 239 -5.56 -0.52 12.17
CA GLY A 239 -6.22 -1.22 11.08
C GLY A 239 -5.80 -2.67 10.90
N GLN A 240 -6.72 -3.50 10.38
CA GLN A 240 -6.47 -4.92 10.12
C GLN A 240 -5.35 -5.12 9.09
N ALA A 241 -5.14 -4.16 8.18
CA ALA A 241 -4.04 -4.15 7.22
C ALA A 241 -2.66 -4.39 7.85
N LEU A 242 -2.39 -3.91 9.06
CA LEU A 242 -1.09 -4.13 9.73
C LEU A 242 -0.90 -5.59 10.13
N ALA A 243 -1.95 -6.20 10.69
CA ALA A 243 -1.93 -7.60 11.06
C ALA A 243 -1.78 -8.50 9.83
N ASP A 244 -2.50 -8.17 8.75
CA ASP A 244 -2.43 -8.89 7.48
C ASP A 244 -1.05 -8.78 6.82
N GLN A 245 -0.36 -7.64 6.99
CA GLN A 245 0.99 -7.42 6.48
C GLN A 245 2.10 -8.02 7.34
N THR A 246 1.80 -8.55 8.52
CA THR A 246 2.83 -9.14 9.38
C THR A 246 3.33 -10.46 8.78
N ILE A 247 4.64 -10.69 8.84
CA ILE A 247 5.24 -11.97 8.40
C ILE A 247 4.50 -13.14 9.04
N GLY A 248 4.07 -14.09 8.22
CA GLY A 248 3.38 -15.28 8.69
C GLY A 248 1.92 -15.06 9.07
N SER A 249 1.31 -13.91 8.76
CA SER A 249 -0.14 -13.70 8.88
C SER A 249 -0.94 -14.76 8.09
N ALA A 250 -2.23 -14.92 8.42
CA ALA A 250 -3.10 -15.81 7.66
C ALA A 250 -3.21 -15.40 6.18
N VAL A 251 -3.20 -14.09 5.89
CA VAL A 251 -3.19 -13.56 4.53
C VAL A 251 -1.92 -13.94 3.79
N ASN A 252 -0.74 -13.72 4.38
CA ASN A 252 0.55 -14.10 3.76
C ASN A 252 0.61 -15.61 3.50
N ARG A 253 0.26 -16.45 4.49
CA ARG A 253 0.24 -17.91 4.31
C ARG A 253 -0.69 -18.34 3.17
N ARG A 254 -1.89 -17.75 3.08
CA ARG A 254 -2.82 -18.04 1.99
C ARG A 254 -2.27 -17.59 0.64
N LEU A 255 -1.64 -16.42 0.58
CA LEU A 255 -1.09 -15.87 -0.65
C LEU A 255 0.05 -16.71 -1.20
N ASP A 256 0.92 -17.19 -0.32
CA ASP A 256 2.16 -17.89 -0.68
C ASP A 256 1.96 -19.40 -0.91
N ALA A 257 0.83 -19.98 -0.47
CA ALA A 257 0.54 -21.41 -0.61
C ALA A 257 0.60 -21.92 -2.06
N GLY A 258 0.30 -21.06 -3.04
CA GLY A 258 0.33 -21.37 -4.47
C GLY A 258 1.50 -20.75 -5.24
N GLY A 259 2.58 -20.35 -4.57
CA GLY A 259 3.69 -19.60 -5.17
C GLY A 259 3.39 -18.12 -5.39
N ASP A 260 4.31 -17.34 -5.96
CA ASP A 260 4.19 -15.88 -5.86
C ASP A 260 3.32 -15.23 -6.94
N THR A 261 3.16 -15.94 -8.05
CA THR A 261 2.75 -15.39 -9.34
C THR A 261 1.58 -16.17 -9.91
N VAL A 262 0.82 -15.53 -10.79
CA VAL A 262 -0.29 -16.14 -11.54
C VAL A 262 0.04 -16.20 -13.02
N ARG A 263 -0.53 -17.19 -13.71
CA ARG A 263 -0.28 -17.41 -15.14
C ARG A 263 -0.78 -16.24 -15.99
N GLY A 264 0.01 -15.85 -16.98
CA GLY A 264 -0.34 -14.78 -17.92
C GLY A 264 -0.18 -13.35 -17.40
N VAL A 265 0.36 -13.16 -16.19
CA VAL A 265 0.68 -11.83 -15.64
C VAL A 265 2.19 -11.64 -15.59
N ARG A 266 2.66 -10.46 -15.98
CA ARG A 266 4.07 -10.03 -15.85
C ARG A 266 4.28 -9.33 -14.52
N TYR A 267 5.49 -9.43 -13.98
CA TYR A 267 5.81 -8.86 -12.67
C TYR A 267 7.13 -8.09 -12.71
N THR A 268 7.14 -6.92 -12.07
CA THR A 268 8.37 -6.18 -11.78
C THR A 268 8.34 -5.69 -10.35
N THR A 269 9.39 -5.96 -9.57
CA THR A 269 9.56 -5.38 -8.23
C THR A 269 10.74 -4.42 -8.24
N LEU A 270 10.50 -3.18 -7.84
CA LEU A 270 11.52 -2.14 -7.67
C LEU A 270 11.80 -2.00 -6.18
N VAL A 271 12.97 -2.46 -5.75
CA VAL A 271 13.29 -2.69 -4.34
C VAL A 271 14.50 -1.86 -3.93
N THR A 272 14.49 -1.30 -2.73
CA THR A 272 15.63 -0.55 -2.18
C THR A 272 16.26 -1.29 -1.01
N ARG A 273 17.60 -1.37 -0.98
CA ARG A 273 18.37 -1.90 0.16
C ARG A 273 18.22 -1.04 1.42
N TRP A 274 17.74 0.19 1.27
CA TRP A 274 17.53 1.15 2.35
C TRP A 274 16.13 1.08 2.96
N ASP A 275 15.34 0.07 2.58
CA ASP A 275 14.01 -0.13 3.13
C ASP A 275 14.08 -0.52 4.60
N ARG A 276 13.54 0.35 5.46
CA ARG A 276 13.42 0.10 6.91
C ARG A 276 12.02 -0.31 7.32
N ILE A 277 11.08 -0.34 6.38
CA ILE A 277 9.68 -0.63 6.63
C ILE A 277 9.37 -2.06 6.26
N VAL A 278 9.78 -2.53 5.07
CA VAL A 278 9.66 -3.93 4.65
C VAL A 278 11.02 -4.61 4.78
N THR A 279 11.22 -5.28 5.93
CA THR A 279 12.50 -5.85 6.33
C THR A 279 12.43 -7.36 6.56
N PRO A 280 13.48 -8.13 6.20
CA PRO A 280 14.58 -7.74 5.31
C PRO A 280 14.07 -7.41 3.89
N TYR A 281 14.75 -6.51 3.17
CA TYR A 281 14.24 -5.94 1.92
C TYR A 281 14.05 -7.00 0.81
N GLU A 282 14.77 -8.11 0.88
CA GLU A 282 14.66 -9.23 -0.07
C GLU A 282 13.29 -9.92 -0.01
N ARG A 283 12.51 -9.73 1.07
CA ARG A 283 11.12 -10.23 1.16
C ARG A 283 10.17 -9.51 0.20
N GLN A 284 10.62 -8.42 -0.41
CA GLN A 284 9.90 -7.71 -1.45
C GLN A 284 10.02 -8.38 -2.81
N TYR A 285 11.00 -9.25 -3.03
CA TYR A 285 11.13 -9.97 -4.30
C TYR A 285 10.02 -10.99 -4.51
N LEU A 286 9.72 -11.27 -5.76
CA LEU A 286 8.85 -12.37 -6.17
C LEU A 286 9.67 -13.53 -6.71
N ARG A 287 9.23 -14.74 -6.43
CA ARG A 287 9.78 -15.99 -6.94
C ARG A 287 9.01 -16.38 -8.20
N PRO A 288 9.70 -16.61 -9.33
CA PRO A 288 9.03 -17.07 -10.53
C PRO A 288 8.36 -18.43 -10.28
N GLY A 289 7.08 -18.54 -10.63
CA GLY A 289 6.35 -19.80 -10.63
C GLY A 289 6.61 -20.59 -11.93
N PRO A 290 6.44 -21.93 -11.94
CA PRO A 290 6.69 -22.77 -13.11
C PRO A 290 5.89 -22.39 -14.37
N SER A 291 4.72 -21.77 -14.16
CA SER A 291 3.76 -21.37 -15.21
C SER A 291 3.53 -19.85 -15.25
N ALA A 292 4.35 -19.09 -14.54
CA ALA A 292 4.19 -17.65 -14.40
C ALA A 292 4.73 -16.87 -15.61
N GLY A 293 4.19 -15.67 -15.82
CA GLY A 293 4.83 -14.71 -16.71
C GLY A 293 6.18 -14.25 -16.19
N GLN A 294 6.86 -13.40 -16.97
CA GLN A 294 8.19 -12.88 -16.65
C GLN A 294 8.20 -12.14 -15.30
N VAL A 295 9.09 -12.54 -14.39
CA VAL A 295 9.38 -11.82 -13.14
C VAL A 295 10.70 -11.08 -13.27
N ALA A 296 10.71 -9.78 -12.99
CA ALA A 296 11.90 -8.95 -12.92
C ALA A 296 12.02 -8.32 -11.53
N ASN A 297 12.93 -8.83 -10.70
CA ASN A 297 13.29 -8.21 -9.44
C ASN A 297 14.46 -7.26 -9.67
N ILE A 298 14.28 -5.96 -9.39
CA ILE A 298 15.29 -4.93 -9.63
C ILE A 298 15.59 -4.22 -8.31
N THR A 299 16.83 -4.34 -7.82
CA THR A 299 17.31 -3.49 -6.74
C THR A 299 17.72 -2.13 -7.30
N VAL A 300 17.21 -1.03 -6.74
CA VAL A 300 17.55 0.33 -7.18
C VAL A 300 19.07 0.55 -7.15
N GLN A 301 19.75 0.06 -6.11
CA GLN A 301 21.20 0.20 -5.95
C GLN A 301 22.02 -0.66 -6.92
N ASP A 302 21.43 -1.67 -7.58
CA ASP A 302 22.13 -2.41 -8.64
C ASP A 302 22.15 -1.60 -9.95
N VAL A 303 21.22 -0.63 -10.10
CA VAL A 303 21.14 0.27 -11.25
C VAL A 303 21.92 1.57 -10.99
N CYS A 304 21.70 2.17 -9.82
CA CYS A 304 22.34 3.41 -9.35
C CYS A 304 22.90 3.22 -7.92
N PRO A 305 24.16 2.79 -7.75
CA PRO A 305 24.74 2.42 -6.45
C PRO A 305 24.76 3.54 -5.39
N GLN A 306 24.79 4.79 -5.82
CA GLN A 306 24.78 5.99 -4.97
C GLN A 306 23.36 6.38 -4.51
N ASP A 307 22.31 5.80 -5.08
CA ASP A 307 20.94 6.08 -4.68
C ASP A 307 20.69 5.61 -3.23
N ARG A 308 20.10 6.51 -2.43
CA ARG A 308 19.78 6.33 -1.00
C ARG A 308 18.28 6.42 -0.71
N THR A 309 17.43 6.35 -1.75
CA THR A 309 15.98 6.36 -1.59
C THR A 309 15.52 5.23 -0.67
N GLY A 310 14.66 5.57 0.29
CA GLY A 310 14.06 4.63 1.23
C GLY A 310 12.62 4.32 0.85
N HIS A 311 11.92 3.57 1.72
CA HIS A 311 10.55 3.11 1.46
C HIS A 311 9.60 4.22 1.00
N MET A 312 9.49 5.31 1.77
CA MET A 312 8.53 6.39 1.50
C MET A 312 8.96 7.25 0.30
N GLY A 313 10.26 7.39 0.09
CA GLY A 313 10.82 8.17 -1.02
C GLY A 313 10.75 7.47 -2.37
N SER A 314 10.72 6.15 -2.42
CA SER A 314 10.70 5.35 -3.66
C SER A 314 9.68 5.83 -4.71
N PRO A 315 8.38 6.07 -4.41
CA PRO A 315 7.41 6.54 -5.41
C PRO A 315 7.65 7.97 -5.92
N TYR A 316 8.62 8.70 -5.35
CA TYR A 316 9.04 10.04 -5.75
C TYR A 316 10.43 10.08 -6.38
N ASP A 317 11.14 8.95 -6.39
CA ASP A 317 12.52 8.89 -6.80
C ASP A 317 12.67 8.84 -8.35
N PRO A 318 13.45 9.73 -8.98
CA PRO A 318 13.60 9.76 -10.44
C PRO A 318 14.10 8.46 -11.06
N VAL A 319 14.97 7.71 -10.36
CA VAL A 319 15.47 6.41 -10.82
C VAL A 319 14.32 5.41 -10.82
N VAL A 320 13.57 5.32 -9.71
CA VAL A 320 12.39 4.45 -9.61
C VAL A 320 11.33 4.83 -10.65
N LEU A 321 11.02 6.10 -10.82
CA LEU A 321 10.05 6.58 -11.81
C LEU A 321 10.44 6.18 -13.24
N ARG A 322 11.73 6.29 -13.60
CA ARG A 322 12.23 5.81 -14.89
C ARG A 322 12.09 4.29 -15.01
N LEU A 323 12.40 3.54 -13.95
CA LEU A 323 12.28 2.08 -13.96
C LEU A 323 10.81 1.63 -14.13
N VAL A 324 9.84 2.35 -13.57
CA VAL A 324 8.41 2.13 -13.85
C VAL A 324 8.11 2.35 -15.33
N SER A 325 8.52 3.48 -15.91
CA SER A 325 8.32 3.75 -17.35
C SER A 325 8.94 2.65 -18.24
N ASN A 326 10.16 2.20 -17.90
CA ASN A 326 10.82 1.12 -18.62
C ASN A 326 10.09 -0.23 -18.50
N ALA A 327 9.45 -0.50 -17.36
CA ALA A 327 8.67 -1.71 -17.16
C ALA A 327 7.35 -1.68 -17.96
N LEU A 328 6.70 -0.51 -18.04
CA LEU A 328 5.46 -0.30 -18.79
C LEU A 328 5.67 -0.33 -20.32
N ASP A 329 6.80 0.20 -20.82
CA ASP A 329 7.17 0.14 -22.25
C ASP A 329 8.64 -0.26 -22.43
N PRO A 330 8.94 -1.58 -22.40
CA PRO A 330 10.30 -2.09 -22.58
C PRO A 330 10.93 -1.72 -23.93
N ALA A 331 10.13 -1.48 -24.98
CA ALA A 331 10.65 -1.13 -26.30
C ALA A 331 11.31 0.25 -26.32
N THR A 332 10.89 1.15 -25.42
CA THR A 332 11.47 2.48 -25.26
C THR A 332 12.30 2.64 -23.99
N ALA A 333 12.61 1.54 -23.30
CA ALA A 333 13.37 1.56 -22.05
C ALA A 333 14.73 2.25 -22.22
N ARG A 334 15.10 3.10 -21.24
CA ARG A 334 16.39 3.79 -21.19
C ARG A 334 16.99 3.70 -19.79
N ARG A 335 18.31 3.70 -19.68
CA ARG A 335 18.99 3.68 -18.39
C ARG A 335 18.57 4.91 -17.57
N PRO A 336 18.25 4.77 -16.27
CA PRO A 336 18.03 5.91 -15.39
C PRO A 336 19.23 6.83 -15.30
N ASP A 337 18.96 8.12 -15.15
CA ASP A 337 19.99 9.08 -14.78
C ASP A 337 20.30 8.91 -13.29
N CYS A 338 21.55 8.57 -13.01
CA CYS A 338 22.10 8.32 -11.70
C CYS A 338 22.69 9.60 -11.06
N GLY A 339 22.58 10.76 -11.72
CA GLY A 339 23.06 12.04 -11.22
C GLY A 339 22.50 12.40 -9.83
N PRO A 340 23.12 13.34 -9.11
CA PRO A 340 22.62 13.78 -7.81
C PRO A 340 21.16 14.20 -7.97
N THR A 341 20.29 13.64 -7.14
CA THR A 341 18.89 14.07 -7.03
C THR A 341 18.92 15.46 -6.41
N GLU A 342 19.20 16.50 -7.21
CA GLU A 342 19.14 17.87 -6.74
C GLU A 342 17.73 18.10 -6.19
N ALA A 343 17.66 18.46 -4.91
CA ALA A 343 16.48 19.08 -4.37
C ALA A 343 16.19 20.27 -5.28
N ALA A 344 15.07 20.23 -6.02
CA ALA A 344 14.71 21.30 -6.93
C ALA A 344 14.88 22.64 -6.21
N PRO A 345 15.66 23.60 -6.76
CA PRO A 345 15.81 24.89 -6.13
C PRO A 345 14.42 25.51 -6.01
N GLY A 346 14.04 25.85 -4.78
CA GLY A 346 12.81 26.60 -4.53
C GLY A 346 12.87 27.88 -5.34
N ARG A 347 11.99 28.01 -6.33
CA ARG A 347 11.60 29.33 -6.80
C ARG A 347 10.74 29.94 -5.71
N ASP A 348 11.37 30.75 -4.86
CA ASP A 348 10.63 31.77 -4.12
C ASP A 348 9.99 32.71 -5.15
N PRO A 349 8.70 33.06 -5.02
CA PRO A 349 8.13 34.14 -5.77
C PRO A 349 8.62 35.46 -5.17
N SER A 350 9.33 36.26 -5.95
CA SER A 350 9.50 37.70 -5.74
C SER A 350 9.39 38.40 -7.08
#